data_AF-A0A9D6XDD9-F1
#
_entry.id   AF-A0A9D6XDD9-F1
#
_cell.length_a   1.000
_cell.length_b   1.000
_cell.length_c   1.000
_cell.angle_alpha   90.00
_cell.angle_beta   90.00
_cell.angle_gamma   90.00
#
_symmetry.space_group_name_H-M   'P 1'
#
loop_
_entity.id
_entity.type
_entity.pdbx_description
1 polymer ?
#
loop_
_entity_poly.entity_id
_entity_poly.type
_entity_poly.pdbx_seq_one_letter_code
_entity_poly.pdbx_strand_id
1 'polypeptide(L)'
;MKPENHRLVASILASLVVLDVVLAVWGFAFPELWFSVFHGAAYVDPQGYLPRAAGNWTAFAILQALAFLRWEKAPHWLAVVAGVRLSDVFTDLSCMIFCENLSGAGLVLLSAAGLGNVFFGLYFLYIHRRVASPPLL
;
A
#
# COMPACT_ATOMS: atom_id res chain seq x y z
N MET A 1 -10.66 21.67 -8.61
CA MET A 1 -10.80 20.94 -7.32
C MET A 1 -10.59 21.94 -6.19
N LYS A 2 -11.21 21.77 -5.01
CA LYS A 2 -10.98 22.66 -3.86
C LYS A 2 -9.55 22.49 -3.31
N PRO A 3 -8.89 23.55 -2.80
CA PRO A 3 -7.52 23.46 -2.24
C PRO A 3 -7.37 22.45 -1.10
N GLU A 4 -8.42 22.24 -0.30
CA GLU A 4 -8.45 21.24 0.78
C GLU A 4 -8.18 19.81 0.27
N ASN A 5 -8.71 19.46 -0.90
CA ASN A 5 -8.52 18.13 -1.47
C ASN A 5 -7.09 17.94 -2.01
N HIS A 6 -6.42 19.00 -2.47
CA HIS A 6 -5.03 18.92 -2.91
C HIS A 6 -4.11 18.56 -1.75
N ARG A 7 -4.25 19.26 -0.62
CA ARG A 7 -3.47 19.00 0.59
C ARG A 7 -3.73 17.60 1.12
N LEU A 8 -4.99 17.14 1.08
CA LEU A 8 -5.35 15.80 1.51
C LEU A 8 -4.70 14.72 0.62
N VAL A 9 -4.82 14.82 -0.70
CA VAL A 9 -4.19 13.88 -1.64
C VAL A 9 -2.68 13.81 -1.42
N ALA A 10 -2.01 14.96 -1.31
CA ALA A 10 -0.58 15.04 -1.05
C ALA A 10 -0.21 14.38 0.29
N SER A 11 -0.96 14.66 1.36
CA SER A 11 -0.71 14.09 2.69
C SER A 11 -0.88 12.57 2.71
N ILE A 12 -1.93 12.06 2.06
CA ILE A 12 -2.14 10.61 1.94
C ILE A 12 -0.98 9.98 1.15
N LEU A 13 -0.63 10.53 -0.02
CA LEU A 13 0.48 9.99 -0.83
C LEU A 13 1.80 9.98 -0.05
N ALA A 14 2.14 11.06 0.65
CA ALA A 14 3.34 11.12 1.49
C ALA A 14 3.31 10.07 2.59
N SER A 15 2.16 9.89 3.26
CA SER A 15 2.00 8.91 4.34
C SER A 15 2.17 7.48 3.82
N LEU A 16 1.63 7.19 2.64
CA LEU A 16 1.74 5.88 2.00
C LEU A 16 3.17 5.57 1.51
N VAL A 17 3.90 6.58 1.03
CA VAL A 17 5.33 6.43 0.72
C VAL A 17 6.11 6.04 1.97
N VAL A 18 5.89 6.77 3.08
CA VAL A 18 6.57 6.47 4.36
C VAL A 18 6.21 5.05 4.82
N LEU A 19 4.94 4.68 4.78
CA LEU A 19 4.47 3.36 5.16
C LEU A 19 5.20 2.25 4.39
N ASP A 20 5.23 2.32 3.06
CA ASP A 20 5.82 1.27 2.25
C ASP A 20 7.35 1.22 2.35
N VAL A 21 8.01 2.37 2.57
CA VAL A 21 9.44 2.38 2.89
C VAL A 21 9.69 1.66 4.21
N VAL A 22 8.88 1.93 5.24
CA VAL A 22 8.99 1.24 6.54
C VAL A 22 8.76 -0.26 6.38
N LEU A 23 7.72 -0.68 5.64
CA LEU A 23 7.44 -2.09 5.39
C LEU A 23 8.56 -2.77 4.60
N ALA A 24 9.08 -2.12 3.55
CA ALA A 24 10.20 -2.64 2.77
C ALA A 24 11.46 -2.81 3.62
N VAL A 25 11.80 -1.81 4.44
CA VAL A 25 12.93 -1.89 5.37
C VAL A 25 12.71 -3.00 6.40
N TRP A 26 11.50 -3.12 6.95
CA TRP A 26 11.17 -4.17 7.90
C TRP A 26 11.35 -5.56 7.26
N GLY A 27 10.78 -5.77 6.07
CA GLY A 27 10.87 -7.06 5.38
C GLY A 27 12.29 -7.44 4.92
N PHE A 28 13.10 -6.47 4.47
CA PHE A 28 14.47 -6.76 4.05
C PHE A 28 15.48 -6.84 5.20
N ALA A 29 15.43 -5.90 6.15
CA ALA A 29 16.47 -5.75 7.17
C ALA A 29 16.11 -6.40 8.51
N PHE A 30 14.82 -6.60 8.80
CA PHE A 30 14.36 -7.13 10.08
C PHE A 30 13.34 -8.28 9.93
N PRO A 31 13.64 -9.33 9.13
CA PRO A 31 12.68 -10.37 8.79
C PRO A 31 12.21 -11.19 10.00
N GLU A 32 13.10 -11.47 10.96
CA GLU A 32 12.76 -12.14 12.22
C GLU A 32 11.74 -11.36 13.04
N LEU A 33 11.92 -10.04 13.14
CA LEU A 33 10.98 -9.17 13.86
C LEU A 33 9.62 -9.14 13.15
N TRP A 34 9.62 -9.09 11.82
CA TRP A 34 8.40 -9.10 11.03
C TRP A 34 7.62 -10.40 11.26
N PHE A 35 8.29 -11.56 11.15
CA PHE A 35 7.67 -12.87 11.39
C PHE A 35 7.19 -13.03 12.83
N SER A 36 7.96 -12.57 13.81
CA SER A 36 7.54 -12.60 15.21
C SER A 36 6.27 -11.79 15.45
N VAL A 37 6.16 -10.59 14.84
CA VAL A 37 4.97 -9.73 15.00
C VAL A 37 3.77 -10.30 14.26
N PHE A 38 3.89 -10.64 12.98
CA PHE A 38 2.75 -11.03 12.15
C PHE A 38 2.34 -12.50 12.34
N HIS A 39 3.29 -13.40 12.56
CA HIS A 39 3.04 -14.84 12.63
C HIS A 39 3.25 -15.43 14.02
N GLY A 40 3.88 -14.72 14.95
CA GLY A 40 4.19 -15.28 16.28
C GLY A 40 5.16 -16.47 16.20
N ALA A 41 5.96 -16.54 15.13
CA ALA A 41 6.81 -17.68 14.80
C ALA A 41 8.22 -17.22 14.40
N ALA A 42 9.18 -18.15 14.40
CA ALA A 42 10.52 -17.91 13.88
C ALA A 42 10.50 -17.73 12.36
N TYR A 43 11.42 -16.93 11.81
CA TYR A 43 11.50 -16.73 10.36
C TYR A 43 12.01 -17.98 9.65
N VAL A 44 11.13 -18.60 8.86
CA VAL A 44 11.46 -19.72 7.97
C VAL A 44 10.75 -19.46 6.64
N ASP A 45 11.51 -19.11 5.61
CA ASP A 45 10.94 -18.68 4.31
C ASP A 45 11.70 -19.28 3.11
N PRO A 46 11.57 -20.60 2.89
CA PRO A 46 12.29 -21.28 1.82
C PRO A 46 11.86 -20.82 0.41
N GLN A 47 10.69 -20.20 0.28
CA GLN A 47 10.16 -19.69 -1.00
C GLN A 47 10.36 -18.18 -1.19
N GLY A 48 10.98 -17.49 -0.23
CA GLY A 48 11.27 -16.05 -0.32
C GLY A 48 10.01 -15.18 -0.40
N TYR A 49 8.94 -15.52 0.31
CA TYR A 49 7.74 -14.69 0.43
C TYR A 49 8.07 -13.29 0.94
N LEU A 50 8.74 -13.14 2.08
CA LEU A 50 8.93 -11.84 2.73
C LEU A 50 9.84 -10.90 1.92
N PRO A 51 10.98 -11.37 1.35
CA PRO A 51 11.77 -10.55 0.44
C PRO A 51 11.00 -10.10 -0.81
N ARG A 52 10.10 -10.93 -1.34
CA ARG A 52 9.24 -10.53 -2.48
C ARG A 52 8.19 -9.50 -2.07
N ALA A 53 7.58 -9.66 -0.90
CA ALA A 53 6.68 -8.66 -0.34
C ALA A 53 7.40 -7.32 -0.12
N ALA A 54 8.63 -7.34 0.43
CA ALA A 54 9.47 -6.16 0.57
C ALA A 54 9.84 -5.51 -0.78
N GLY A 55 10.08 -6.31 -1.81
CA GLY A 55 10.24 -5.84 -3.18
C GLY A 55 8.99 -5.14 -3.71
N ASN A 56 7.80 -5.70 -3.46
CA ASN A 56 6.52 -5.08 -3.83
C ASN A 56 6.33 -3.74 -3.12
N TRP A 57 6.53 -3.68 -1.79
CA TRP A 57 6.43 -2.44 -1.03
C TRP A 57 7.44 -1.38 -1.53
N THR A 58 8.64 -1.79 -1.93
CA THR A 58 9.62 -0.88 -2.55
C THR A 58 9.08 -0.29 -3.86
N ALA A 59 8.51 -1.12 -4.73
CA ALA A 59 7.89 -0.65 -5.97
C ALA A 59 6.71 0.29 -5.70
N PHE A 60 5.90 -0.01 -4.68
CA PHE A 60 4.77 0.82 -4.29
C PHE A 60 5.22 2.19 -3.76
N ALA A 61 6.25 2.23 -2.92
CA ALA A 61 6.86 3.47 -2.44
C ALA A 61 7.31 4.35 -3.62
N ILE A 62 7.97 3.76 -4.62
CA ILE A 62 8.42 4.49 -5.82
C ILE A 62 7.24 5.04 -6.61
N LEU A 63 6.24 4.20 -6.92
CA LEU A 63 5.08 4.63 -7.71
C LEU A 63 4.28 5.73 -7.02
N GLN A 64 4.17 5.68 -5.70
CA GLN A 64 3.48 6.70 -4.91
C GLN A 64 4.30 7.98 -4.75
N ALA A 65 5.63 7.88 -4.67
CA ALA A 65 6.50 9.06 -4.70
C ALA A 65 6.40 9.77 -6.06
N LEU A 66 6.37 9.00 -7.16
CA LEU A 66 6.12 9.56 -8.49
C LEU A 66 4.74 10.22 -8.57
N ALA A 67 3.70 9.58 -8.03
CA ALA A 67 2.38 10.17 -7.96
C ALA A 67 2.38 11.46 -7.13
N PHE A 68 3.00 11.48 -5.94
CA PHE A 68 3.13 12.66 -5.09
C PHE A 68 3.71 13.86 -5.86
N LEU A 69 4.72 13.61 -6.69
CA LEU A 69 5.40 14.65 -7.48
C LEU A 69 4.64 15.07 -8.75
N ARG A 70 3.79 14.19 -9.31
CA ARG A 70 3.28 14.36 -10.68
C ARG A 70 1.76 14.46 -10.79
N TRP A 71 0.99 14.06 -9.78
CA TRP A 71 -0.46 13.88 -9.91
C TRP A 71 -1.20 15.14 -10.36
N GLU A 72 -0.74 16.34 -9.96
CA GLU A 72 -1.38 17.61 -10.34
C GLU A 72 -1.31 17.89 -11.84
N LYS A 73 -0.20 17.51 -12.49
CA LYS A 73 0.01 17.69 -13.94
C LYS A 73 -0.43 16.46 -14.75
N ALA A 74 -0.47 15.31 -14.09
CA ALA A 74 -0.70 14.01 -14.70
C ALA A 74 -1.57 13.15 -13.76
N PRO A 75 -2.89 13.36 -13.74
CA PRO A 75 -3.77 12.69 -12.78
C PRO A 75 -3.80 11.17 -12.87
N HIS A 76 -3.42 10.58 -14.01
CA HIS A 76 -3.36 9.13 -14.20
C HIS A 76 -2.46 8.44 -13.17
N TRP A 77 -1.49 9.14 -12.58
CA TRP A 77 -0.69 8.62 -11.47
C TRP A 77 -1.54 8.22 -10.25
N LEU A 78 -2.68 8.88 -10.01
CA LEU A 78 -3.62 8.47 -8.96
C LEU A 78 -4.27 7.12 -9.29
N ALA A 79 -4.60 6.87 -10.56
CA ALA A 79 -5.12 5.58 -10.99
C ALA A 79 -4.05 4.47 -10.88
N VAL A 80 -2.78 4.79 -11.14
CA VAL A 80 -1.65 3.86 -10.93
C VAL A 80 -1.53 3.48 -9.45
N VAL A 81 -1.53 4.48 -8.54
CA VAL A 81 -1.48 4.23 -7.10
C VAL A 81 -2.72 3.45 -6.63
N ALA A 82 -3.89 3.73 -7.20
CA ALA A 82 -5.07 2.95 -6.89
C ALA A 82 -4.93 1.48 -7.28
N GLY A 83 -4.39 1.20 -8.47
CA GLY A 83 -4.13 -0.16 -8.93
C GLY A 83 -3.16 -0.90 -8.00
N VAL A 84 -2.08 -0.23 -7.60
CA VAL A 84 -1.14 -0.74 -6.59
C VAL A 84 -1.87 -1.10 -5.30
N ARG A 85 -2.64 -0.17 -4.72
CA ARG A 85 -3.32 -0.40 -3.45
C ARG A 85 -4.35 -1.52 -3.51
N LEU A 86 -5.16 -1.56 -4.57
CA LEU A 86 -6.14 -2.63 -4.76
C LEU A 86 -5.48 -3.98 -5.02
N SER A 87 -4.30 -4.01 -5.66
CA SER A 87 -3.57 -5.27 -5.86
C SER A 87 -3.07 -5.86 -4.55
N ASP A 88 -2.68 -5.01 -3.59
CA ASP A 88 -2.10 -5.47 -2.32
C ASP A 88 -3.14 -6.07 -1.36
N VAL A 89 -4.43 -5.77 -1.58
CA VAL A 89 -5.55 -6.45 -0.90
C VAL A 89 -5.46 -7.97 -1.10
N PHE A 90 -5.02 -8.43 -2.28
CA PHE A 90 -4.85 -9.86 -2.53
C PHE A 90 -3.63 -10.44 -1.79
N THR A 91 -2.58 -9.65 -1.59
CA THR A 91 -1.46 -10.03 -0.71
C THR A 91 -1.94 -10.23 0.72
N ASP A 92 -2.69 -9.27 1.26
CA ASP A 92 -3.22 -9.32 2.62
C ASP A 92 -4.17 -10.52 2.81
N LEU A 93 -5.11 -10.71 1.88
CA LEU A 93 -6.05 -11.84 1.91
C LEU A 93 -5.34 -13.18 1.79
N SER A 94 -4.40 -13.32 0.86
CA SER A 94 -3.65 -14.57 0.71
C SER A 94 -2.84 -14.89 1.96
N CYS A 95 -2.24 -13.88 2.60
CA CYS A 95 -1.55 -14.06 3.87
C CYS A 95 -2.52 -14.55 4.96
N MET A 96 -3.69 -13.93 5.11
CA MET A 96 -4.66 -14.35 6.14
C MET A 96 -5.27 -15.73 5.90
N ILE A 97 -5.48 -16.12 4.63
CA ILE A 97 -6.12 -17.40 4.28
C ILE A 97 -5.14 -18.57 4.34
N PHE A 98 -3.90 -18.36 3.88
CA PHE A 98 -2.95 -19.45 3.66
C PHE A 98 -1.84 -19.54 4.71
N CYS A 99 -1.68 -18.56 5.60
CA CYS A 99 -0.70 -18.68 6.68
C CYS A 99 -1.21 -19.62 7.77
N GLU A 100 -0.39 -20.61 8.13
CA GLU A 100 -0.68 -21.56 9.21
C GLU A 100 -0.70 -20.89 10.58
N ASN A 101 0.15 -19.88 10.77
CA ASN A 101 0.26 -19.13 12.01
C ASN A 101 0.02 -17.65 11.73
N LEU A 102 -0.98 -17.08 12.39
CA LEU A 102 -1.24 -15.64 12.39
C LEU A 102 -1.38 -15.19 13.84
N SER A 103 -0.54 -14.26 14.27
CA SER A 103 -0.62 -13.71 15.61
C SER A 103 -1.87 -12.83 15.73
N GLY A 104 -2.32 -12.55 16.96
CA GLY A 104 -3.41 -11.58 17.17
C GLY A 104 -3.08 -10.19 16.61
N ALA A 105 -1.81 -9.78 16.70
CA ALA A 105 -1.34 -8.53 16.09
C ALA A 105 -1.37 -8.61 14.56
N GLY A 106 -0.91 -9.72 13.97
CA GLY A 106 -0.94 -9.97 12.53
C GLY A 106 -2.36 -9.92 11.97
N LEU A 107 -3.33 -10.52 12.67
CA LEU A 107 -4.74 -10.46 12.29
C LEU A 107 -5.26 -9.02 12.23
N VAL A 108 -5.01 -8.22 13.26
CA VAL A 108 -5.44 -6.81 13.32
C VAL A 108 -4.73 -5.99 12.25
N LEU A 109 -3.40 -6.12 12.13
CA LEU A 109 -2.58 -5.31 11.23
C LEU A 109 -2.87 -5.64 9.76
N LEU A 110 -2.97 -6.92 9.38
CA LEU A 110 -3.31 -7.30 8.00
C LEU A 110 -4.76 -6.95 7.65
N SER A 111 -5.71 -7.08 8.59
CA SER A 111 -7.09 -6.65 8.36
C SER A 111 -7.15 -5.12 8.13
N ALA A 112 -6.44 -4.36 8.95
CA ALA A 112 -6.34 -2.90 8.81
C ALA A 112 -5.64 -2.51 7.50
N ALA A 113 -4.58 -3.22 7.12
CA ALA A 113 -3.88 -3.02 5.85
C ALA A 113 -4.81 -3.29 4.65
N GLY A 114 -5.49 -4.43 4.63
CA GLY A 114 -6.43 -4.79 3.56
C GLY A 114 -7.57 -3.78 3.41
N LEU A 115 -8.18 -3.37 4.53
CA LEU A 115 -9.23 -2.33 4.52
C LEU A 115 -8.69 -0.97 4.08
N GLY A 116 -7.50 -0.59 4.53
CA GLY A 116 -6.82 0.64 4.12
C GLY A 116 -6.51 0.65 2.63
N ASN A 117 -5.99 -0.46 2.10
CA ASN A 117 -5.68 -0.68 0.70
C ASN A 117 -6.95 -0.54 -0.18
N VAL A 118 -8.08 -1.14 0.22
CA VAL A 118 -9.38 -0.92 -0.44
C VAL A 118 -9.78 0.55 -0.39
N PHE A 119 -9.78 1.16 0.80
CA PHE A 119 -10.22 2.54 0.99
C PHE A 119 -9.41 3.53 0.14
N PHE A 120 -8.08 3.49 0.23
CA PHE A 120 -7.20 4.40 -0.52
C PHE A 120 -7.26 4.12 -2.02
N GLY A 121 -7.37 2.86 -2.43
CA GLY A 121 -7.54 2.49 -3.83
C GLY A 121 -8.81 3.13 -4.44
N LEU A 122 -9.95 2.94 -3.77
CA LEU A 122 -11.22 3.54 -4.21
C LEU A 122 -11.19 5.07 -4.15
N TYR A 123 -10.58 5.64 -3.11
CA TYR A 123 -10.42 7.08 -2.97
C TYR A 123 -9.62 7.69 -4.15
N PHE A 124 -8.48 7.12 -4.51
CA PHE A 124 -7.67 7.64 -5.61
C PHE A 124 -8.34 7.46 -6.98
N LEU A 125 -9.08 6.37 -7.21
CA LEU A 125 -9.91 6.22 -8.42
C LEU A 125 -10.99 7.29 -8.49
N TYR A 126 -11.64 7.57 -7.37
CA TYR A 126 -12.65 8.62 -7.30
C TYR A 126 -12.08 10.00 -7.61
N ILE A 127 -10.94 10.35 -6.99
CA ILE A 127 -10.27 11.62 -7.26
C ILE A 127 -9.82 11.68 -8.72
N HIS A 128 -9.17 10.63 -9.22
CA HIS A 128 -8.74 10.54 -10.63
C HIS A 128 -9.89 10.86 -11.58
N ARG A 129 -11.06 10.21 -11.41
CA ARG A 129 -12.23 10.49 -12.26
C ARG A 129 -12.69 11.94 -12.19
N ARG A 130 -12.65 12.56 -11.01
CA ARG A 130 -13.06 13.96 -10.80
C ARG A 130 -12.15 14.97 -11.47
N VAL A 131 -10.87 14.64 -11.70
CA VAL A 131 -9.92 15.55 -12.37
C VAL A 131 -9.61 15.19 -13.81
N ALA A 132 -9.78 13.92 -14.19
CA ALA A 132 -9.52 13.45 -15.55
C ALA A 132 -10.69 13.72 -16.50
N SER A 133 -11.92 13.88 -16.00
CA SER A 133 -13.05 14.27 -16.84
C SER A 133 -12.97 15.76 -17.20
N PRO A 134 -12.94 16.13 -18.49
CA PRO A 134 -13.10 17.53 -18.90
C PRO A 134 -14.48 18.04 -18.43
N PRO A 135 -14.63 19.34 -18.11
CA PRO A 135 -15.95 19.90 -17.89
C PRO A 135 -16.78 19.66 -19.15
N LEU A 136 -17.94 19.03 -18.99
CA LEU A 136 -18.95 18.97 -20.05
C LEU A 136 -19.30 20.42 -20.38
N LEU A 137 -18.83 20.89 -21.54
CA LEU A 137 -19.25 22.14 -22.17
C LEU A 137 -20.71 22.04 -22.58
#